data_AF-A0A8T7EYR2-F1
#
_entry.id   AF-A0A8T7EYR2-F1
#
_cell.length_a   1.000
_cell.length_b   1.000
_cell.length_c   1.000
_cell.angle_alpha   90.00
_cell.angle_beta   90.00
_cell.angle_gamma   90.00
#
_symmetry.space_group_name_H-M   'P 1'
#
loop_
_entity.id
_entity.type
_entity.pdbx_description
1 polymer ?
#
loop_
_entity_poly.entity_id
_entity_poly.type
_entity_poly.pdbx_seq_one_letter_code
_entity_poly.pdbx_strand_id
1 'polypeptide(L)'
;MTVKNRKRLVIDASVARAAGGTEKLHPDSKLCREFLLEVLKLCHSMILTPEITVEWDKHQSRYVSTWRVNMARRGKIIHRKAEDVLNEDLRQAIEETVTDEAILKIIMKDIRLIEAALAADFTIASCDNRVRQHLMNVAQVLDDLEHIVWINPTIEGEGCVTWLRQGAPAEAKRCLGYRDEL
;
A
#
# COMPACT_ATOMS: atom_id res chain seq x y z
N MET A 1 -26.04 4.89 1.29
CA MET A 1 -25.63 4.37 -0.03
C MET A 1 -24.46 3.41 0.17
N THR A 2 -24.67 2.14 -0.12
CA THR A 2 -23.71 1.07 0.11
C THR A 2 -22.66 1.12 -0.99
N VAL A 3 -21.42 1.52 -0.68
CA VAL A 3 -20.32 1.46 -1.64
C VAL A 3 -20.13 0.00 -2.02
N LYS A 4 -20.52 -0.35 -3.25
CA LYS A 4 -20.63 -1.73 -3.76
C LYS A 4 -19.27 -2.35 -4.10
N ASN A 5 -18.17 -1.62 -3.90
CA ASN A 5 -16.82 -2.06 -4.27
C ASN A 5 -15.94 -2.18 -3.02
N ARG A 6 -15.83 -3.41 -2.49
CA ARG A 6 -14.91 -3.72 -1.39
C ARG A 6 -13.55 -3.98 -2.03
N LYS A 7 -12.52 -3.30 -1.53
CA LYS A 7 -11.13 -3.52 -1.95
C LYS A 7 -10.30 -4.09 -0.81
N ARG A 8 -9.31 -4.89 -1.18
CA ARG A 8 -8.30 -5.50 -0.33
C ARG A 8 -6.98 -4.77 -0.60
N LEU A 9 -6.62 -3.87 0.31
CA LEU A 9 -5.45 -3.02 0.17
C LEU A 9 -4.30 -3.59 0.99
N VAL A 10 -3.10 -3.51 0.46
CA VAL A 10 -1.86 -3.57 1.25
C VAL A 10 -1.63 -2.16 1.82
N ILE A 11 -1.50 -2.06 3.14
CA ILE A 11 -1.19 -0.78 3.79
C ILE A 11 0.18 -0.92 4.44
N ASP A 12 1.14 -0.16 3.92
CA ASP A 12 2.51 -0.13 4.41
C ASP A 12 2.57 0.37 5.87
N ALA A 13 3.48 -0.20 6.64
CA ALA A 13 3.83 0.27 7.97
C ALA A 13 4.29 1.74 7.97
N SER A 14 4.75 2.29 6.84
CA SER A 14 5.04 3.74 6.71
C SER A 14 3.80 4.61 7.00
N VAL A 15 2.61 4.20 6.52
CA VAL A 15 1.34 4.92 6.71
C VAL A 15 0.92 4.83 8.17
N ALA A 16 1.04 3.65 8.77
CA ALA A 16 0.84 3.44 10.19
C ALA A 16 1.77 4.33 11.03
N ARG A 17 3.07 4.32 10.72
CA ARG A 17 4.08 5.09 11.44
C ARG A 17 3.81 6.60 11.36
N ALA A 18 3.40 7.08 10.18
CA ALA A 18 3.04 8.48 9.96
C ALA A 18 1.74 8.86 10.69
N ALA A 19 0.78 7.94 10.81
CA ALA A 19 -0.48 8.15 11.53
C ALA A 19 -0.28 8.27 13.06
N GLY A 20 -0.15 9.51 13.54
CA GLY A 20 -0.18 9.84 14.96
C GLY A 20 -1.60 9.96 15.53
N GLY A 21 -1.68 9.88 16.87
CA GLY A 21 -2.89 10.24 17.61
C GLY A 21 -3.30 11.70 17.38
N THR A 22 -4.49 12.07 17.84
CA THR A 22 -5.11 13.40 17.65
C THR A 22 -4.23 14.56 18.06
N GLU A 23 -3.35 14.35 19.04
CA GLU A 23 -2.37 15.33 19.54
C GLU A 23 -1.30 15.71 18.51
N LYS A 24 -1.05 14.87 17.48
CA LYS A 24 -0.10 15.20 16.41
C LYS A 24 -0.77 16.10 15.37
N LEU A 25 -0.28 17.34 15.29
CA LEU A 25 -0.76 18.39 14.39
C LEU A 25 -0.04 18.43 13.03
N HIS A 26 1.01 17.61 12.82
CA HIS A 26 1.71 17.57 11.54
C HIS A 26 0.76 17.16 10.40
N PRO A 27 0.75 17.86 9.25
CA PRO A 27 -0.16 17.58 8.14
C PRO A 27 -0.17 16.11 7.71
N ASP A 28 1.00 15.50 7.49
CA ASP A 28 1.12 14.09 7.10
C ASP A 28 0.47 13.13 8.11
N SER A 29 0.61 13.44 9.40
CA SER A 29 0.00 12.63 10.46
C SER A 29 -1.51 12.73 10.44
N LYS A 30 -2.06 13.90 10.13
CA LYS A 30 -3.50 14.10 9.97
C LYS A 30 -4.00 13.34 8.75
N LEU A 31 -3.34 13.47 7.60
CA LEU A 31 -3.74 12.82 6.35
C LEU A 31 -3.71 11.29 6.47
N CYS A 32 -2.64 10.70 7.02
CA CYS A 32 -2.56 9.25 7.23
C CYS A 32 -3.63 8.76 8.22
N ARG A 33 -3.88 9.53 9.30
CA ARG A 33 -4.95 9.21 10.26
C ARG A 33 -6.33 9.24 9.60
N GLU A 34 -6.63 10.27 8.80
CA GLU A 34 -7.89 10.39 8.08
C GLU A 34 -8.07 9.26 7.07
N PHE A 35 -7.02 8.90 6.34
CA PHE A 35 -7.00 7.75 5.44
C PHE A 35 -7.35 6.45 6.17
N LEU A 36 -6.65 6.13 7.27
CA LEU A 36 -6.92 4.92 8.06
C LEU A 36 -8.36 4.92 8.63
N LEU A 37 -8.83 6.05 9.17
CA LEU A 37 -10.21 6.16 9.64
C LEU A 37 -11.22 5.90 8.53
N GLU A 38 -10.97 6.39 7.33
CA GLU A 38 -11.86 6.18 6.19
C GLU A 38 -11.86 4.71 5.75
N VAL A 39 -10.70 4.03 5.70
CA VAL A 39 -10.61 2.57 5.46
C VAL A 39 -11.45 1.80 6.48
N LEU A 40 -11.36 2.15 7.77
CA LEU A 40 -12.12 1.49 8.84
C LEU A 40 -13.64 1.74 8.74
N LYS A 41 -14.05 2.92 8.29
CA LYS A 41 -15.46 3.28 8.09
C LYS A 41 -16.05 2.57 6.88
N LEU A 42 -15.36 2.59 5.75
CA LEU A 42 -15.78 2.01 4.48
C LEU A 42 -15.60 0.50 4.42
N CYS A 43 -16.17 -0.20 3.44
CA CYS A 43 -16.14 -1.67 3.36
C CYS A 43 -14.82 -2.28 2.84
N HIS A 44 -13.71 -1.54 2.92
CA HIS A 44 -12.39 -2.03 2.52
C HIS A 44 -11.76 -2.92 3.59
N SER A 45 -10.85 -3.77 3.16
CA SER A 45 -10.08 -4.68 4.01
C SER A 45 -8.59 -4.46 3.81
N MET A 46 -7.81 -4.78 4.82
CA MET A 46 -6.35 -4.76 4.78
C MET A 46 -5.81 -6.19 4.63
N ILE A 47 -4.84 -6.37 3.74
CA ILE A 47 -4.05 -7.60 3.65
C ILE A 47 -2.90 -7.55 4.65
N LEU A 48 -2.69 -8.65 5.37
CA LEU A 48 -1.53 -8.84 6.24
C LEU A 48 -0.86 -10.18 5.96
N THR A 49 0.42 -10.11 5.57
CA THR A 49 1.33 -11.25 5.59
C THR A 49 2.09 -11.28 6.93
N PRO A 50 2.81 -12.36 7.27
CA PRO A 50 3.65 -12.40 8.46
C PRO A 50 4.68 -11.27 8.50
N GLU A 51 5.33 -10.96 7.38
CA GLU A 51 6.38 -9.94 7.25
C GLU A 51 5.81 -8.53 7.42
N ILE A 52 4.69 -8.23 6.76
CA ILE A 52 4.00 -6.94 6.93
C ILE A 52 3.51 -6.79 8.37
N THR A 53 3.05 -7.89 8.99
CA THR A 53 2.65 -7.89 10.40
C THR A 53 3.82 -7.51 11.31
N VAL A 54 5.01 -8.09 11.11
CA VAL A 54 6.21 -7.77 11.89
C VAL A 54 6.57 -6.29 11.78
N GLU A 55 6.50 -5.71 10.57
CA GLU A 55 6.78 -4.28 10.38
C GLU A 55 5.75 -3.39 11.06
N TRP A 56 4.47 -3.74 10.95
CA TRP A 56 3.41 -3.06 11.69
C TRP A 56 3.63 -3.13 13.20
N ASP A 57 4.01 -4.29 13.73
CA ASP A 57 4.22 -4.48 15.16
C ASP A 57 5.40 -3.64 15.68
N LYS A 58 6.44 -3.46 14.86
CA LYS A 58 7.60 -2.62 15.16
C LYS A 58 7.29 -1.12 15.14
N HIS A 59 6.33 -0.69 14.31
CA HIS A 59 6.11 0.73 13.99
C HIS A 59 4.75 1.30 14.42
N GLN A 60 3.86 0.48 14.98
CA GLN A 60 2.54 0.92 15.42
C GLN A 60 2.60 1.86 16.62
N SER A 61 1.90 2.99 16.51
CA SER A 61 1.53 3.81 17.67
C SER A 61 0.31 3.21 18.38
N ARG A 62 0.03 3.62 19.62
CA ARG A 62 -1.18 3.21 20.36
C ARG A 62 -2.47 3.45 19.56
N TYR A 63 -2.51 4.55 18.79
CA TYR A 63 -3.62 4.85 17.89
C TYR A 63 -3.77 3.77 16.82
N VAL A 64 -2.68 3.42 16.13
CA VAL A 64 -2.68 2.40 15.07
C VAL A 64 -3.01 1.01 15.61
N SER A 65 -2.49 0.65 16.79
CA SER A 65 -2.84 -0.63 17.44
C SER A 65 -4.35 -0.71 17.71
N THR A 66 -4.94 0.37 18.22
CA THR A 66 -6.39 0.46 18.44
C THR A 66 -7.17 0.36 17.14
N TRP A 67 -6.68 1.02 16.08
CA TRP A 67 -7.26 0.95 14.75
C TRP A 67 -7.24 -0.49 14.20
N ARG A 68 -6.10 -1.18 14.28
CA ARG A 68 -5.92 -2.56 13.81
C ARG A 68 -6.83 -3.54 14.54
N VAL A 69 -6.95 -3.42 15.86
CA VAL A 69 -7.92 -4.20 16.66
C VAL A 69 -9.35 -3.98 16.18
N ASN A 70 -9.73 -2.72 15.87
CA ASN A 70 -11.06 -2.42 15.35
C ASN A 70 -11.30 -2.99 13.94
N MET A 71 -10.27 -3.02 13.07
CA MET A 71 -10.34 -3.68 11.77
C MET A 71 -10.55 -5.19 11.93
N ALA A 72 -9.78 -5.84 12.81
CA ALA A 72 -9.89 -7.27 13.10
C ALA A 72 -11.29 -7.62 13.63
N ARG A 73 -11.79 -6.88 14.62
CA ARG A 73 -13.13 -7.08 15.19
C ARG A 73 -14.26 -6.96 14.16
N ARG A 74 -14.04 -6.16 13.10
CA ARG A 74 -15.00 -5.98 12.00
C ARG A 74 -14.79 -6.96 10.84
N GLY A 75 -13.87 -7.92 10.97
CA GLY A 75 -13.55 -8.89 9.91
C GLY A 75 -12.88 -8.25 8.69
N LYS A 76 -12.16 -7.13 8.86
CA LYS A 76 -11.53 -6.35 7.78
C LYS A 76 -10.02 -6.56 7.65
N ILE A 77 -9.47 -7.54 8.37
CA ILE A 77 -8.10 -7.99 8.19
C ILE A 77 -8.15 -9.36 7.53
N ILE A 78 -7.46 -9.48 6.41
CA ILE A 78 -7.31 -10.73 5.68
C ILE A 78 -5.86 -11.16 5.83
N HIS A 79 -5.65 -12.26 6.53
CA HIS A 79 -4.33 -12.86 6.64
C HIS A 79 -4.02 -13.70 5.40
N ARG A 80 -2.80 -13.56 4.90
CA ARG A 80 -2.19 -14.42 3.88
C ARG A 80 -0.94 -15.05 4.48
N LYS A 81 -0.64 -16.29 4.12
CA LYS A 81 0.62 -16.89 4.54
C LYS A 81 1.74 -16.41 3.61
N ALA A 82 2.99 -16.53 4.05
CA ALA A 82 4.13 -16.07 3.27
C ALA A 82 4.25 -16.86 1.95
N GLU A 83 4.03 -18.17 2.02
CA GLU A 83 4.04 -19.08 0.87
C GLU A 83 2.92 -18.79 -0.15
N ASP A 84 1.83 -18.13 0.26
CA ASP A 84 0.70 -17.81 -0.63
C ASP A 84 0.97 -16.55 -1.48
N VAL A 85 1.98 -15.75 -1.10
CA VAL A 85 2.27 -14.45 -1.74
C VAL A 85 3.67 -14.39 -2.34
N LEU A 86 4.60 -15.23 -1.88
CA LEU A 86 5.96 -15.31 -2.40
C LEU A 86 5.94 -15.54 -3.91
N ASN A 87 6.63 -14.67 -4.65
CA ASN A 87 6.75 -14.77 -6.09
C ASN A 87 8.23 -14.71 -6.49
N GLU A 88 8.89 -15.86 -6.53
CA GLU A 88 10.31 -15.97 -6.88
C GLU A 88 10.58 -15.53 -8.32
N ASP A 89 9.66 -15.81 -9.26
CA ASP A 89 9.80 -15.40 -10.66
C ASP A 89 9.82 -13.87 -10.78
N LEU A 90 8.95 -13.17 -10.04
CA LEU A 90 8.96 -11.70 -9.98
C LEU A 90 10.26 -11.16 -9.39
N ARG A 91 10.75 -11.77 -8.30
CA ARG A 91 12.01 -11.34 -7.66
C ARG A 91 13.16 -11.47 -8.64
N GLN A 92 13.28 -12.62 -9.30
CA GLN A 92 14.31 -12.86 -10.32
C GLN A 92 14.17 -11.87 -11.48
N ALA A 93 12.96 -11.64 -11.99
CA ALA A 93 12.74 -10.69 -13.08
C ALA A 93 13.17 -9.26 -12.70
N ILE A 94 12.92 -8.83 -11.47
CA ILE A 94 13.38 -7.53 -10.97
C ILE A 94 14.91 -7.48 -10.86
N GLU A 95 15.54 -8.53 -10.34
CA GLU A 95 17.00 -8.63 -10.24
C GLU A 95 17.68 -8.58 -11.61
N GLU A 96 17.11 -9.23 -12.62
CA GLU A 96 17.61 -9.21 -14.00
C GLU A 96 17.36 -7.86 -14.70
N THR A 97 16.29 -7.15 -14.33
CA THR A 97 15.91 -5.87 -14.93
C THR A 97 16.67 -4.68 -14.33
N VAL A 98 16.94 -4.70 -13.01
CA VAL A 98 17.51 -3.57 -12.29
C VAL A 98 19.02 -3.74 -12.13
N THR A 99 19.77 -3.02 -12.96
CA THR A 99 21.25 -3.12 -12.99
C THR A 99 21.95 -2.34 -11.87
N ASP A 100 21.30 -1.33 -11.30
CA ASP A 100 21.85 -0.56 -10.17
C ASP A 100 21.55 -1.27 -8.84
N GLU A 101 22.61 -1.79 -8.19
CA GLU A 101 22.50 -2.53 -6.92
C GLU A 101 21.85 -1.72 -5.79
N ALA A 102 22.05 -0.39 -5.75
CA ALA A 102 21.47 0.45 -4.72
C ALA A 102 19.96 0.62 -4.94
N ILE A 103 19.52 0.76 -6.19
CA ILE A 103 18.11 0.77 -6.55
C ILE A 103 17.47 -0.61 -6.28
N LEU A 104 18.14 -1.69 -6.70
CA LEU A 104 17.67 -3.05 -6.48
C LEU A 104 17.43 -3.30 -4.99
N LYS A 105 18.39 -2.93 -4.12
CA LYS A 105 18.25 -3.09 -2.67
C LYS A 105 17.08 -2.31 -2.09
N ILE A 106 16.76 -1.14 -2.64
CA ILE A 106 15.59 -0.35 -2.21
C ILE A 106 14.30 -1.08 -2.59
N ILE A 107 14.18 -1.53 -3.84
CA ILE A 107 13.00 -2.26 -4.31
C ILE A 107 12.82 -3.56 -3.53
N MET A 108 13.89 -4.35 -3.38
CA MET A 108 13.86 -5.66 -2.73
C MET A 108 13.55 -5.59 -1.24
N LYS A 109 13.77 -4.44 -0.60
CA LYS A 109 13.31 -4.23 0.78
C LYS A 109 11.78 -4.24 0.86
N ASP A 110 11.11 -3.63 -0.11
CA ASP A 110 9.67 -3.40 -0.12
C ASP A 110 8.91 -4.34 -1.10
N ILE A 111 9.60 -5.32 -1.70
CA ILE A 111 9.03 -6.30 -2.65
C ILE A 111 7.83 -7.08 -2.07
N ARG A 112 7.86 -7.34 -0.76
CA ARG A 112 6.77 -7.99 -0.04
C ARG A 112 5.43 -7.25 -0.14
N LEU A 113 5.46 -5.93 -0.32
CA LEU A 113 4.24 -5.13 -0.52
C LEU A 113 3.65 -5.39 -1.91
N ILE A 114 4.51 -5.57 -2.91
CA ILE A 114 4.15 -5.88 -4.29
C ILE A 114 3.56 -7.28 -4.38
N GLU A 115 4.27 -8.27 -3.83
CA GLU A 115 3.81 -9.66 -3.72
C GLU A 115 2.41 -9.76 -3.08
N ALA A 116 2.23 -9.09 -1.93
CA ALA A 116 0.94 -9.04 -1.25
C ALA A 116 -0.16 -8.34 -2.06
N ALA A 117 0.19 -7.34 -2.88
CA ALA A 117 -0.76 -6.61 -3.71
C ALA A 117 -1.20 -7.44 -4.93
N LEU A 118 -0.28 -8.17 -5.56
CA LEU A 118 -0.55 -9.10 -6.67
C LEU A 118 -1.47 -10.24 -6.24
N ALA A 119 -1.29 -10.74 -5.00
CA ALA A 119 -2.17 -11.76 -4.41
C ALA A 119 -3.52 -11.22 -3.91
N ALA A 120 -3.82 -9.94 -4.16
CA ALA A 120 -5.00 -9.22 -3.67
C ALA A 120 -5.66 -8.40 -4.80
N ASP A 121 -5.97 -7.12 -4.55
CA ASP A 121 -6.65 -6.26 -5.51
C ASP A 121 -5.69 -5.20 -6.08
N PHE A 122 -4.40 -5.53 -6.24
CA PHE A 122 -3.38 -4.69 -6.88
C PHE A 122 -3.28 -3.28 -6.29
N THR A 123 -3.46 -3.12 -4.97
CA THR A 123 -3.56 -1.78 -4.36
C THR A 123 -2.66 -1.67 -3.15
N ILE A 124 -1.74 -0.70 -3.18
CA ILE A 124 -0.79 -0.38 -2.11
C ILE A 124 -1.01 1.06 -1.65
N ALA A 125 -1.07 1.24 -0.32
CA ALA A 125 -0.96 2.54 0.31
C ALA A 125 0.37 2.65 1.06
N SER A 126 1.26 3.54 0.61
CA SER A 126 2.59 3.77 1.20
C SER A 126 3.00 5.23 1.09
N CYS A 127 3.79 5.69 2.06
CA CYS A 127 4.36 7.04 2.07
C CYS A 127 5.67 7.14 1.27
N ASP A 128 6.22 6.01 0.79
CA ASP A 128 7.53 5.97 0.13
C ASP A 128 7.41 6.25 -1.37
N ASN A 129 7.50 7.54 -1.72
CA ASN A 129 7.52 7.96 -3.13
C ASN A 129 8.81 7.53 -3.85
N ARG A 130 9.91 7.30 -3.15
CA ARG A 130 11.16 6.90 -3.79
C ARG A 130 11.05 5.48 -4.32
N VAL A 131 10.54 4.57 -3.49
CA VAL A 131 10.24 3.18 -3.90
C VAL A 131 9.23 3.18 -5.06
N ARG A 132 8.15 3.97 -4.96
CA ARG A 132 7.18 4.14 -6.06
C ARG A 132 7.85 4.52 -7.38
N GLN A 133 8.71 5.55 -7.38
CA GLN A 133 9.37 6.01 -8.61
C GLN A 133 10.29 4.94 -9.21
N HIS A 134 11.05 4.23 -8.38
CA HIS A 134 11.88 3.12 -8.86
C HIS A 134 11.03 1.99 -9.46
N LEU A 135 9.92 1.62 -8.82
CA LEU A 135 8.99 0.62 -9.33
C LEU A 135 8.26 1.07 -10.61
N MET A 136 7.93 2.35 -10.75
CA MET A 136 7.34 2.89 -12.00
C MET A 136 8.28 2.70 -13.19
N ASN A 137 9.58 2.87 -12.99
CA ASN A 137 10.59 2.61 -14.03
C ASN A 137 10.67 1.12 -14.38
N VAL A 138 10.61 0.24 -13.37
CA VAL A 138 10.60 -1.22 -13.60
C VAL A 138 9.32 -1.65 -14.31
N ALA A 139 8.16 -1.07 -13.97
CA ALA A 139 6.88 -1.33 -14.62
C ALA A 139 6.83 -0.90 -16.10
N GLN A 140 7.84 -0.20 -16.60
CA GLN A 140 7.97 0.06 -18.05
C GLN A 140 8.43 -1.19 -18.83
N VAL A 141 9.00 -2.17 -18.13
CA VAL A 141 9.60 -3.39 -18.69
C VAL A 141 8.89 -4.64 -18.17
N LEU A 142 8.46 -4.65 -16.90
CA LEU A 142 7.77 -5.78 -16.28
C LEU A 142 6.26 -5.51 -16.17
N ASP A 143 5.49 -6.15 -17.04
CA ASP A 143 4.03 -6.03 -17.14
C ASP A 143 3.31 -6.42 -15.83
N ASP A 144 3.90 -7.32 -15.03
CA ASP A 144 3.35 -7.75 -13.73
C ASP A 144 3.09 -6.57 -12.79
N LEU A 145 3.86 -5.48 -12.91
CA LEU A 145 3.73 -4.31 -12.05
C LEU A 145 2.75 -3.27 -12.60
N GLU A 146 2.39 -3.36 -13.88
CA GLU A 146 1.70 -2.30 -14.63
C GLU A 146 0.43 -1.83 -13.92
N HIS A 147 -0.37 -2.77 -13.46
CA HIS A 147 -1.71 -2.52 -12.90
C HIS A 147 -1.73 -2.25 -11.39
N ILE A 148 -0.58 -2.25 -10.72
CA ILE A 148 -0.52 -1.98 -9.28
C ILE A 148 -0.83 -0.50 -9.04
N VAL A 149 -1.94 -0.25 -8.37
CA VAL A 149 -2.35 1.06 -7.87
C VAL A 149 -1.52 1.40 -6.64
N TRP A 150 -0.75 2.47 -6.72
CA TRP A 150 -0.01 3.03 -5.60
C TRP A 150 -0.60 4.37 -5.18
N ILE A 151 -0.90 4.52 -3.90
CA ILE A 151 -1.32 5.80 -3.32
C ILE A 151 -0.45 6.20 -2.14
N ASN A 152 -0.24 7.51 -2.01
CA ASN A 152 0.44 8.12 -0.90
C ASN A 152 -0.50 9.07 -0.14
N PRO A 153 -0.99 8.67 1.05
CA PRO A 153 -1.86 9.51 1.86
C PRO A 153 -1.25 10.85 2.25
N THR A 154 0.08 11.01 2.29
CA THR A 154 0.71 12.29 2.68
C THR A 154 0.74 13.32 1.56
N ILE A 155 0.35 12.95 0.34
CA ILE A 155 0.24 13.88 -0.79
C ILE A 155 -1.22 14.32 -0.90
N GLU A 156 -1.52 15.55 -0.48
CA GLU A 156 -2.88 16.10 -0.51
C GLU A 156 -3.51 16.05 -1.91
N GLY A 157 -2.72 16.33 -2.95
CA GLY A 157 -3.14 16.27 -4.35
C GLY A 157 -3.56 14.87 -4.83
N GLU A 158 -3.21 13.81 -4.11
CA GLU A 158 -3.70 12.46 -4.43
C GLU A 158 -5.13 12.20 -3.94
N GLY A 159 -5.71 13.04 -3.09
CA GLY A 159 -7.11 12.94 -2.71
C GLY A 159 -7.53 11.56 -2.17
N CYS A 160 -6.64 10.87 -1.45
CA CYS A 160 -6.78 9.46 -1.08
C CYS A 160 -8.12 9.14 -0.36
N VAL A 161 -8.62 10.04 0.49
CA VAL A 161 -9.91 9.86 1.19
C VAL A 161 -11.09 9.91 0.21
N THR A 162 -11.08 10.85 -0.75
CA THR A 162 -12.11 10.94 -1.80
C THR A 162 -12.07 9.71 -2.70
N TRP A 163 -10.87 9.28 -3.09
CA TRP A 163 -10.65 8.07 -3.87
C TRP A 163 -11.19 6.80 -3.18
N LEU A 164 -10.93 6.64 -1.87
CA LEU A 164 -11.52 5.56 -1.07
C LEU A 164 -13.05 5.59 -1.10
N ARG A 165 -13.66 6.77 -0.91
CA ARG A 165 -15.13 6.94 -0.92
C ARG A 165 -15.77 6.60 -2.26
N GLN A 166 -15.02 6.75 -3.35
CA GLN A 166 -15.43 6.34 -4.70
C GLN A 166 -15.27 4.82 -4.94
N GLY A 167 -14.84 4.06 -3.93
CA GLY A 167 -14.66 2.62 -4.02
C GLY A 167 -13.25 2.21 -4.44
N ALA A 168 -12.28 3.11 -4.33
CA ALA A 168 -10.88 2.87 -4.70
C ALA A 168 -10.72 2.34 -6.15
N PRO A 169 -11.19 3.10 -7.16
CA PRO A 169 -11.03 2.70 -8.56
C PRO A 169 -9.55 2.65 -8.97
N ALA A 170 -9.20 1.74 -9.87
CA ALA A 170 -7.88 1.69 -10.49
C ALA A 170 -7.78 2.80 -11.54
N GLU A 171 -7.45 4.02 -11.09
CA GLU A 171 -7.21 5.16 -11.97
C GLU A 171 -5.82 5.00 -12.62
N ALA A 172 -5.76 5.14 -13.95
CA ALA A 172 -4.51 4.97 -14.71
C ALA A 172 -3.34 5.74 -14.08
N LYS A 173 -3.51 7.03 -13.76
CA LYS A 173 -2.49 7.88 -13.12
C LYS A 173 -1.93 7.41 -11.76
N ARG A 174 -2.57 6.43 -11.12
CA ARG A 174 -2.12 5.82 -9.86
C ARG A 174 -1.42 4.48 -10.08
N CYS A 175 -1.57 3.89 -11.25
CA CYS A 175 -0.92 2.64 -11.61
C CYS A 175 0.57 2.86 -11.83
N LEU A 176 1.40 1.90 -11.44
CA LEU A 176 2.85 1.99 -11.62
C LEU A 176 3.26 2.02 -13.10
N GLY A 177 2.48 1.36 -13.98
CA GLY A 177 2.71 1.37 -15.43
C GLY A 177 2.26 2.63 -16.15
N TYR A 178 1.70 3.63 -15.45
CA TYR A 178 1.20 4.84 -16.09
C TYR A 178 2.30 5.62 -16.82
N ARG A 179 1.99 6.01 -18.05
CA ARG A 179 2.81 6.88 -18.90
C ARG A 179 1.98 8.13 -19.15
N ASP A 180 2.53 9.30 -18.85
CA ASP A 180 1.95 10.54 -19.39
C ASP A 180 2.11 10.47 -20.91
N GLU A 181 0.99 10.36 -21.62
CA GLU A 181 0.99 10.52 -23.08
C GLU A 181 1.49 11.94 -23.38
N LEU A 182 2.67 12.03 -24.00
CA LEU A 182 3.28 13.27 -24.47
C LEU A 182 2.49 13.92 -25.60
#